data_AF-A0A7S0B8S6-F1
#
_entry.id   AF-A0A7S0B8S6-F1
#
_cell.length_a   1.000
_cell.length_b   1.000
_cell.length_c   1.000
_cell.angle_alpha   90.00
_cell.angle_beta   90.00
_cell.angle_gamma   90.00
#
_symmetry.space_group_name_H-M   'P 1'
#
loop_
_entity.id
_entity.type
_entity.pdbx_description
1 polymer ?
#
loop_
_entity_poly.entity_id
_entity_poly.type
_entity_poly.pdbx_seq_one_letter_code
_entity_poly.pdbx_strand_id
1 'polypeptide(L)'
;EAEGTGVAEGAVLRLLHDPREPRRFVELVERATERVHGEPAAAAAAGAARQRWPITVTTAEGGRGHDYRVTDPEIDENGGLLLILTWVPWSQREWIQFLGRTGRQDHAGQYAVLLNAEDPQVKAARADQKPGE
;
A
#
# COMPACT_ATOMS: atom_id res chain seq x y z
N GLU A 1 21.49 17.56 -9.32
CA GLU A 1 21.01 16.48 -10.20
C GLU A 1 21.07 15.21 -9.39
N ALA A 2 19.92 14.70 -8.94
CA ALA A 2 19.87 13.45 -8.17
C ALA A 2 19.56 12.32 -9.15
N GLU A 3 20.48 11.37 -9.27
CA GLU A 3 20.28 10.12 -10.02
C GLU A 3 18.96 9.48 -9.57
N GLY A 4 18.01 9.41 -10.51
CA GLY A 4 16.78 8.68 -10.32
C GLY A 4 17.13 7.21 -10.13
N THR A 5 17.01 6.72 -8.89
CA THR A 5 17.05 5.30 -8.57
C THR A 5 16.02 4.59 -9.46
N GLY A 6 16.49 3.86 -10.47
CA GLY A 6 15.65 3.13 -11.40
C GLY A 6 14.79 2.13 -10.65
N VAL A 7 13.50 2.46 -10.49
CA VAL A 7 12.50 1.52 -9.99
C VAL A 7 12.40 0.41 -11.03
N ALA A 8 12.70 -0.83 -10.64
CA ALA A 8 12.61 -1.98 -11.53
C ALA A 8 11.21 -2.06 -12.15
N GLU A 9 11.14 -2.37 -13.44
CA GLU A 9 9.88 -2.53 -14.16
C GLU A 9 9.00 -3.57 -13.42
N GLY A 10 7.78 -3.17 -13.05
CA GLY A 10 6.87 -4.01 -12.25
C GLY A 10 6.96 -3.87 -10.72
N ALA A 11 7.90 -3.08 -10.18
CA ALA A 11 8.00 -2.85 -8.73
C ALA A 11 6.98 -1.83 -8.20
N VAL A 12 6.38 -1.00 -9.06
CA VAL A 12 5.29 -0.09 -8.69
C VAL A 12 4.08 -0.38 -9.56
N LEU A 13 2.96 -0.74 -8.93
CA LEU A 13 1.69 -1.01 -9.58
C LEU A 13 0.76 0.19 -9.36
N ARG A 14 0.14 0.69 -10.44
CA ARG A 14 -0.85 1.77 -10.36
C ARG A 14 -2.23 1.16 -10.51
N LEU A 15 -2.89 0.95 -9.38
CA LEU A 15 -4.26 0.44 -9.32
C LEU A 15 -5.24 1.62 -9.34
N LEU A 16 -5.30 2.29 -10.48
CA LEU A 16 -6.26 3.36 -10.70
C LEU A 16 -7.54 2.74 -11.24
N HIS A 17 -8.70 3.12 -10.68
CA HIS A 17 -9.98 2.63 -11.16
C HIS A 17 -10.17 3.05 -12.62
N ASP A 18 -10.22 2.08 -13.54
CA ASP A 18 -10.58 2.27 -14.94
C ASP A 18 -11.82 1.43 -15.27
N PRO A 19 -13.01 2.05 -15.36
CA PRO A 19 -14.25 1.33 -15.65
C PRO A 19 -14.29 0.69 -17.04
N ARG A 20 -13.36 1.03 -17.95
CA ARG A 20 -13.29 0.46 -19.30
C ARG A 20 -12.54 -0.87 -19.33
N GLU A 21 -11.69 -1.13 -18.34
CA GLU A 21 -10.82 -2.32 -18.27
C GLU A 21 -10.98 -3.07 -16.93
N PRO A 22 -12.17 -3.58 -16.58
CA PRO A 22 -12.43 -4.18 -15.27
C PRO A 22 -11.61 -5.46 -15.01
N ARG A 23 -11.25 -6.22 -16.05
CA ARG A 23 -10.43 -7.44 -15.88
C ARG A 23 -9.00 -7.12 -15.48
N ARG A 24 -8.39 -6.13 -16.13
CA ARG A 24 -7.06 -5.64 -15.81
C ARG A 24 -6.96 -5.14 -14.38
N PHE A 25 -8.03 -4.51 -13.89
CA PHE A 25 -8.09 -4.08 -12.50
C PHE A 25 -8.00 -5.27 -11.52
N VAL A 26 -8.73 -6.36 -11.76
CA VAL A 26 -8.66 -7.58 -10.92
C VAL A 26 -7.26 -8.18 -10.97
N GLU A 27 -6.69 -8.33 -12.16
CA GLU A 27 -5.32 -8.83 -12.35
C GLU A 27 -4.28 -7.98 -11.60
N LEU A 28 -4.45 -6.65 -11.58
CA LEU A 28 -3.56 -5.75 -10.84
C LEU A 28 -3.72 -5.87 -9.32
N VAL A 29 -4.92 -6.19 -8.80
CA VAL A 29 -5.13 -6.45 -7.36
C VAL A 29 -4.44 -7.75 -6.95
N GLU A 30 -4.55 -8.80 -7.75
CA GLU A 30 -3.89 -10.08 -7.46
C GLU A 30 -2.36 -9.91 -7.47
N ARG A 31 -1.84 -9.21 -8.48
CA ARG A 31 -0.40 -8.89 -8.56
C ARG A 31 0.11 -7.99 -7.44
N ALA A 32 -0.75 -7.25 -6.75
CA ALA A 32 -0.37 -6.33 -5.68
C ALA A 32 0.22 -7.02 -4.45
N THR A 33 -0.04 -8.32 -4.29
CA THR A 33 0.48 -9.14 -3.18
C THR A 33 1.40 -10.25 -3.66
N GLU A 34 1.64 -10.35 -4.97
CA GLU A 34 2.58 -11.29 -5.57
C GLU A 34 4.02 -10.77 -5.47
N ARG A 35 4.96 -11.71 -5.48
CA ARG A 35 6.39 -11.41 -5.54
C ARG A 35 6.76 -10.71 -6.86
N VAL A 36 7.64 -9.70 -6.82
CA VAL A 36 8.20 -9.13 -8.05
C VAL A 36 9.20 -10.13 -8.64
N HIS A 37 8.88 -10.69 -9.81
CA HIS A 37 9.80 -11.52 -10.57
C HIS A 37 10.76 -10.62 -11.36
N GLY A 38 12.05 -10.62 -10.99
CA GLY A 38 13.14 -9.99 -11.73
C GLY A 38 14.40 -10.82 -11.56
N GLU A 39 15.23 -10.92 -12.61
CA GLU A 39 16.43 -11.75 -12.60
C GLU A 39 17.34 -11.44 -11.39
N PRO A 40 17.73 -12.44 -10.58
CA PRO A 40 18.64 -12.23 -9.47
C PRO A 40 20.11 -12.09 -9.88
N ALA A 41 20.41 -11.83 -11.16
CA ALA A 41 21.73 -12.13 -11.72
C ALA A 41 22.87 -11.21 -11.23
N ALA A 42 22.61 -9.94 -10.92
CA ALA A 42 23.67 -9.01 -10.52
C ALA A 42 23.82 -8.80 -9.01
N ALA A 43 22.75 -9.00 -8.23
CA ALA A 43 22.76 -8.79 -6.77
C ALA A 43 23.08 -10.06 -5.97
N ALA A 44 22.96 -11.25 -6.56
CA ALA A 44 23.29 -12.51 -5.90
C ALA A 44 24.80 -12.67 -5.61
N ALA A 45 25.67 -11.92 -6.29
CA ALA A 45 27.12 -11.97 -6.09
C ALA A 45 27.61 -11.29 -4.79
N ALA A 46 26.74 -10.55 -4.09
CA ALA A 46 27.09 -9.81 -2.87
C ALA A 46 26.08 -10.06 -1.74
N GLY A 47 25.86 -11.33 -1.38
CA GLY A 47 25.25 -11.74 -0.10
C GLY A 47 23.86 -11.17 0.19
N ALA A 48 22.83 -11.97 -0.12
CA ALA A 48 21.39 -11.73 0.05
C ALA A 48 20.75 -10.86 -1.04
N ALA A 49 20.26 -11.52 -2.09
CA ALA A 49 19.20 -10.95 -2.92
C ALA A 49 17.99 -10.66 -2.02
N ARG A 50 17.79 -9.39 -1.66
CA ARG A 50 16.61 -8.97 -0.88
C ARG A 50 15.37 -9.25 -1.70
N GLN A 51 14.46 -10.01 -1.10
CA GLN A 51 13.09 -10.19 -1.58
C GLN A 51 12.45 -8.82 -1.88
N ARG A 52 11.76 -8.69 -3.01
CA ARG A 52 11.12 -7.45 -3.44
C ARG A 52 9.63 -7.69 -3.65
N TRP A 53 8.82 -6.95 -2.92
CA TRP A 53 7.37 -6.89 -3.09
C TRP A 53 6.98 -5.60 -3.83
N PRO A 54 5.89 -5.62 -4.59
CA PRO A 54 5.43 -4.46 -5.35
C PRO A 54 4.85 -3.41 -4.41
N ILE A 55 5.03 -2.14 -4.77
CA ILE A 55 4.35 -1.01 -4.15
C ILE A 55 3.12 -0.69 -4.99
N THR A 56 1.94 -0.84 -4.41
CA THR A 56 0.70 -0.50 -5.11
C THR A 56 0.21 0.89 -4.72
N VAL A 57 0.06 1.77 -5.71
CA VAL A 57 -0.54 3.09 -5.57
C VAL A 57 -1.96 3.02 -6.09
N THR A 58 -2.93 3.29 -5.22
CA THR A 58 -4.36 3.20 -5.52
C THR A 58 -5.10 4.47 -5.09
N THR A 59 -6.25 4.73 -5.71
CA THR A 59 -7.23 5.69 -5.19
C THR A 59 -8.11 5.04 -4.12
N ALA A 60 -8.95 5.84 -3.45
CA ALA A 60 -9.94 5.34 -2.48
C ALA A 60 -10.88 4.26 -3.06
N GLU A 61 -11.15 4.33 -4.36
CA GLU A 61 -12.01 3.36 -5.07
C GLU A 61 -11.25 2.12 -5.53
N GLY A 62 -9.93 2.22 -5.72
CA GLY A 62 -9.13 1.10 -6.19
C GLY A 62 -9.00 0.00 -5.12
N GLY A 63 -9.11 -1.25 -5.56
CA GLY A 63 -9.25 -2.43 -4.71
C GLY A 63 -10.60 -2.57 -4.00
N ARG A 64 -11.59 -1.69 -4.22
CA ARG A 64 -12.90 -1.84 -3.58
C ARG A 64 -13.58 -3.14 -4.03
N GLY A 65 -14.18 -3.85 -3.08
CA GLY A 65 -14.81 -5.15 -3.31
C GLY A 65 -13.82 -6.31 -3.51
N HIS A 66 -12.51 -6.05 -3.50
CA HIS A 66 -11.48 -7.07 -3.66
C HIS A 66 -10.59 -7.16 -2.43
N ASP A 67 -10.10 -8.36 -2.16
CA ASP A 67 -9.27 -8.64 -1.00
C ASP A 67 -7.81 -8.73 -1.44
N TYR A 68 -6.93 -7.98 -0.79
CA TYR A 68 -5.49 -8.14 -0.92
C TYR A 68 -5.10 -9.41 -0.16
N ARG A 69 -4.99 -10.52 -0.88
CA ARG A 69 -4.65 -11.82 -0.28
C ARG A 69 -3.14 -11.94 -0.19
N VAL A 70 -2.62 -11.91 1.03
CA VAL A 70 -1.22 -12.21 1.30
C VAL A 70 -1.07 -13.74 1.29
N THR A 71 -0.38 -14.28 0.28
CA THR A 71 -0.16 -15.73 0.15
C THR A 71 1.27 -16.16 0.45
N ASP A 72 2.21 -15.21 0.50
CA ASP A 72 3.62 -15.45 0.79
C ASP A 72 3.85 -15.34 2.32
N PRO A 73 4.25 -16.44 3.01
CA PRO A 73 4.48 -16.43 4.45
C PRO A 73 5.54 -15.42 4.90
N GLU A 74 6.52 -15.11 4.05
CA GLU A 74 7.58 -14.15 4.37
C GLU A 74 7.00 -12.73 4.56
N ILE A 75 5.91 -12.38 3.86
CA ILE A 75 5.21 -11.10 4.08
C ILE A 75 4.67 -11.04 5.50
N ASP A 76 4.04 -12.13 5.96
CA ASP A 76 3.41 -12.19 7.29
C ASP A 76 4.46 -12.13 8.41
N GLU A 77 5.58 -12.85 8.25
CA GLU A 77 6.74 -12.79 9.15
C GLU A 77 7.34 -11.37 9.26
N ASN A 78 7.19 -10.54 8.21
CA ASN A 78 7.66 -9.16 8.17
C ASN A 78 6.59 -8.13 8.60
N GLY A 79 5.46 -8.56 9.15
CA GLY A 79 4.41 -7.68 9.67
C GLY A 79 3.19 -7.50 8.76
N GLY A 80 3.14 -8.24 7.65
CA GLY A 80 2.00 -8.28 6.77
C GLY A 80 1.93 -7.13 5.78
N LEU A 81 0.73 -6.87 5.26
CA LEU A 81 0.49 -5.81 4.28
C LEU A 81 0.58 -4.43 4.95
N LEU A 82 1.50 -3.57 4.51
CA LEU A 82 1.57 -2.18 4.96
C LEU A 82 0.63 -1.30 4.13
N LEU A 83 -0.37 -0.71 4.78
CA LEU A 83 -1.22 0.34 4.21
C LEU A 83 -0.68 1.72 4.55
N ILE A 84 -0.39 2.56 3.54
CA ILE A 84 -0.04 3.96 3.76
C ILE A 84 -1.19 4.85 3.28
N LEU A 85 -1.82 5.57 4.21
CA LEU A 85 -2.83 6.57 3.91
C LEU A 85 -2.19 7.95 3.80
N THR A 86 -2.50 8.68 2.74
CA THR A 86 -1.95 10.03 2.47
C THR A 86 -2.96 11.14 2.75
N TRP A 87 -4.13 10.81 3.28
CA TRP A 87 -5.20 11.75 3.64
C TRP A 87 -6.14 11.11 4.67
N VAL A 88 -6.97 11.92 5.33
CA VAL A 88 -7.99 11.44 6.28
C VAL A 88 -9.36 11.41 5.59
N PRO A 89 -10.06 10.26 5.51
CA PRO A 89 -11.39 10.22 4.92
C PRO A 89 -12.42 11.04 5.69
N TRP A 90 -13.46 11.49 5.00
CA TRP A 90 -14.52 12.33 5.58
C TRP A 90 -15.42 11.57 6.55
N SER A 91 -15.39 10.24 6.54
CA SER A 91 -16.21 9.41 7.41
C SER A 91 -15.40 8.32 8.10
N GLN A 92 -15.75 8.04 9.35
CA GLN A 92 -15.21 6.90 10.10
C GLN A 92 -15.50 5.57 9.38
N ARG A 93 -16.61 5.48 8.65
CA ARG A 93 -16.94 4.29 7.87
C ARG A 93 -15.89 4.01 6.79
N GLU A 94 -15.49 5.04 6.05
CA GLU A 94 -14.47 4.92 5.00
C GLU A 94 -13.10 4.61 5.62
N TRP A 95 -12.77 5.23 6.76
CA TRP A 95 -11.56 4.90 7.54
C TRP A 95 -11.49 3.41 7.89
N ILE A 96 -12.57 2.86 8.48
CA ILE A 96 -12.65 1.44 8.83
C ILE A 96 -12.49 0.55 7.58
N GLN A 97 -13.05 0.96 6.45
CA GLN A 97 -12.92 0.22 5.19
C GLN A 97 -11.50 0.22 4.62
N PHE A 98 -10.74 1.30 4.81
CA PHE A 98 -9.32 1.35 4.46
C PHE A 98 -8.49 0.48 5.40
N LEU A 99 -8.66 0.62 6.71
CA LEU A 99 -7.94 -0.22 7.68
C LEU A 99 -8.25 -1.71 7.46
N GLY A 100 -9.48 -2.04 7.09
CA GLY A 100 -9.87 -3.40 6.70
C GLY A 100 -9.23 -3.92 5.41
N ARG A 101 -8.27 -3.21 4.79
CA ARG A 101 -7.46 -3.72 3.67
C ARG A 101 -6.21 -4.46 4.14
N THR A 102 -5.77 -4.21 5.37
CA THR A 102 -4.64 -4.89 6.01
C THR A 102 -5.12 -5.78 7.16
N GLY A 103 -4.28 -6.71 7.63
CA GLY A 103 -4.55 -7.55 8.82
C GLY A 103 -5.77 -8.46 8.68
N ARG A 104 -5.98 -9.06 7.50
CA ARG A 104 -7.13 -9.94 7.22
C ARG A 104 -6.80 -11.41 7.44
N GLN A 105 -7.83 -12.22 7.70
CA GLN A 105 -7.77 -13.69 7.70
C GLN A 105 -6.62 -14.24 8.57
N ASP A 106 -6.47 -13.70 9.78
CA ASP A 106 -5.43 -14.07 10.75
C ASP A 106 -3.98 -13.70 10.36
N HIS A 107 -3.80 -12.91 9.31
CA HIS A 107 -2.50 -12.32 8.98
C HIS A 107 -2.21 -11.06 9.78
N ALA A 108 -0.92 -10.80 10.00
CA ALA A 108 -0.43 -9.53 10.48
C ALA A 108 -0.79 -8.40 9.50
N GLY A 109 -0.84 -7.18 10.03
CA GLY A 109 -1.14 -6.01 9.25
C GLY A 109 -0.57 -4.77 9.88
N GLN A 110 -0.18 -3.82 9.03
CA GLN A 110 0.37 -2.55 9.46
C GLN A 110 -0.29 -1.43 8.70
N TYR A 111 -0.41 -0.27 9.34
CA TYR A 111 -0.78 0.95 8.64
C TYR A 111 0.03 2.14 9.14
N ALA A 112 0.27 3.08 8.25
CA ALA A 112 0.85 4.38 8.53
C ALA A 112 -0.02 5.46 7.87
N VAL A 113 0.02 6.66 8.45
CA VAL A 113 -0.73 7.80 7.94
C VAL A 113 0.26 8.95 7.77
N LEU A 114 0.48 9.38 6.53
CA LEU A 114 1.35 10.49 6.21
C LEU A 114 0.49 11.68 5.79
N LEU A 115 0.38 12.67 6.68
CA LEU A 115 -0.50 13.81 6.49
C LEU A 115 0.30 15.09 6.33
N ASN A 116 -0.27 16.03 5.57
CA ASN A 116 0.26 17.39 5.50
C ASN A 116 -0.40 18.23 6.61
N ALA A 117 0.41 18.95 7.39
CA ALA A 117 -0.08 19.89 8.39
C ALA A 117 -0.97 21.00 7.79
N GLU A 118 -0.82 21.25 6.49
CA GLU A 118 -1.60 22.24 5.76
C GLU A 118 -2.97 21.75 5.32
N ASP A 119 -3.27 20.45 5.41
CA ASP A 119 -4.54 19.87 4.98
C ASP A 119 -5.71 20.38 5.85
N PRO A 120 -6.87 20.73 5.26
CA PRO A 120 -8.00 21.31 5.99
C PRO A 120 -8.46 20.47 7.18
N GLN A 121 -8.52 19.14 7.03
CA GLN A 121 -8.94 18.23 8.10
C GLN A 121 -7.91 18.14 9.23
N VAL A 122 -6.62 18.22 8.90
CA VAL A 122 -5.53 18.22 9.91
C VAL A 122 -5.56 19.53 10.69
N LYS A 123 -5.76 20.66 10.01
CA LYS A 123 -5.95 21.96 10.65
C LYS A 123 -7.14 21.96 11.59
N ALA A 124 -8.29 21.45 11.14
CA ALA A 124 -9.49 21.33 11.96
C ALA A 124 -9.23 20.47 13.21
N ALA A 125 -8.67 19.28 13.05
CA ALA A 125 -8.36 18.39 14.16
C ALA A 125 -7.37 19.00 15.18
N ARG A 126 -6.37 19.75 14.71
CA ARG A 126 -5.42 20.47 15.59
C ARG A 126 -6.06 21.63 16.34
N ALA A 127 -7.00 22.33 15.72
CA ALA A 127 -7.73 23.40 16.39
C ALA A 127 -8.64 22.86 17.52
N ASP A 128 -9.14 21.63 17.36
CA ASP A 128 -9.97 20.95 18.34
C ASP A 128 -9.18 20.28 19.48
N GLN A 129 -7.85 20.12 19.34
CA GLN A 129 -7.00 19.58 20.41
C GLN A 129 -6.92 20.57 21.58
N LYS A 130 -7.36 20.12 22.77
CA LYS A 130 -7.17 20.89 24.00
C LYS A 130 -5.71 20.81 24.43
N PRO A 131 -5.10 21.92 24.91
CA PRO A 131 -3.75 21.86 25.43
C PRO A 131 -3.69 20.98 26.68
N GLY A 132 -2.99 19.85 26.61
CA GLY A 132 -2.69 18.97 27.75
C GLY A 132 -3.09 17.50 27.63
N GLU A 133 -3.68 17.06 26.52
CA GLU A 133 -3.75 15.64 26.12
C GLU A 133 -2.56 15.24 25.24
#